data_AF-A0AA35EHU6-F1
#
_entry.id   AF-A0AA35EHU6-F1
#
_cell.length_a   1.000
_cell.length_b   1.000
_cell.length_c   1.000
_cell.angle_alpha   90.00
_cell.angle_beta   90.00
_cell.angle_gamma   90.00
#
_symmetry.space_group_name_H-M   'P 1'
#
loop_
_entity.id
_entity.type
_entity.pdbx_description
1 polymer ?
#
loop_
_entity_poly.entity_id
_entity_poly.type
_entity_poly.pdbx_seq_one_letter_code
_entity_poly.pdbx_strand_id
1 'polypeptide(L)'
;MNRVTVYATGSCSTQTREGRSRVLIEQDGLKTVAQFTYQNTTAKRCVIQGLIDGVSQLQDACHVTLVTSTPLALEKARHGEGPNRDLIEALLGLLARKGCKHEFNFWEGRGQELNQLFSRFQR
;
A
#
# COMPACT_ATOMS: atom_id res chain seq x y z
N MET A 1 1.50 -1.24 22.22
CA MET A 1 1.91 -0.84 20.86
C MET A 1 0.77 -1.21 19.93
N ASN A 2 0.11 -0.22 19.33
CA ASN A 2 -1.08 -0.47 18.52
C ASN A 2 -0.70 -1.18 17.23
N ARG A 3 -1.55 -2.10 16.77
CA ARG A 3 -1.37 -2.82 15.51
C ARG A 3 -2.34 -2.26 14.49
N VAL A 4 -1.82 -1.93 13.32
CA VAL A 4 -2.60 -1.38 12.22
C VAL A 4 -2.31 -2.21 10.97
N THR A 5 -3.35 -2.57 10.23
CA THR A 5 -3.20 -3.24 8.94
C THR A 5 -3.57 -2.27 7.83
N VAL A 6 -2.66 -2.05 6.89
CA VAL A 6 -2.89 -1.21 5.70
C VAL A 6 -2.92 -2.10 4.48
N TYR A 7 -4.09 -2.18 3.85
CA TYR A 7 -4.32 -2.94 2.63
C TYR A 7 -4.29 -1.98 1.43
N ALA A 8 -3.61 -2.35 0.35
CA ALA A 8 -3.60 -1.55 -0.89
C ALA A 8 -3.81 -2.39 -2.15
N THR A 9 -4.67 -1.87 -3.04
CA THR A 9 -4.84 -2.34 -4.41
C THR A 9 -4.55 -1.21 -5.38
N GLY A 10 -4.01 -1.53 -6.56
CA GLY A 10 -3.68 -0.54 -7.58
C GLY A 10 -4.15 -0.98 -8.97
N SER A 11 -4.65 -0.04 -9.75
CA SER A 11 -4.98 -0.23 -11.16
C SER A 11 -4.48 0.95 -11.98
N CYS A 12 -4.21 0.73 -13.26
CA CYS A 12 -3.77 1.77 -14.18
C CYS A 12 -4.27 1.49 -15.59
N SER A 13 -4.76 2.52 -16.26
CA SER A 13 -5.03 2.50 -17.70
C SER A 13 -3.70 2.50 -18.45
N THR A 14 -3.52 1.59 -19.39
CA THR A 14 -2.31 1.55 -20.25
C THR A 14 -2.32 2.63 -21.33
N GLN A 15 -3.50 3.15 -21.69
CA GLN A 15 -3.66 4.18 -22.72
C GLN A 15 -3.41 5.58 -22.17
N THR A 16 -4.07 5.93 -21.06
CA THR A 16 -3.99 7.28 -20.48
C THR A 16 -2.90 7.41 -19.42
N ARG A 17 -2.38 6.28 -18.93
CA ARG A 17 -1.46 6.21 -17.77
C ARG A 17 -2.02 6.79 -16.47
N GLU A 18 -3.35 6.92 -16.42
CA GLU A 18 -4.07 7.27 -15.21
C GLU A 18 -4.21 6.04 -14.33
N GLY A 19 -3.78 6.18 -13.08
CA GLY A 19 -3.82 5.13 -12.09
C GLY A 19 -4.68 5.48 -10.90
N ARG A 20 -5.12 4.45 -10.19
CA ARG A 20 -5.89 4.58 -8.96
C ARG A 20 -5.37 3.60 -7.93
N SER A 21 -5.45 3.98 -6.67
CA SER A 21 -5.29 3.08 -5.54
C SER A 21 -6.52 3.11 -4.66
N ARG A 22 -6.86 1.95 -4.10
CA ARG A 22 -7.78 1.86 -2.96
C ARG A 22 -7.00 1.37 -1.76
N VAL A 23 -7.17 2.06 -0.65
CA VAL A 23 -6.47 1.82 0.60
C VAL A 23 -7.48 1.58 1.71
N LEU A 24 -7.30 0.50 2.46
CA LEU A 24 -8.11 0.20 3.65
C LEU A 24 -7.17 0.18 4.84
N ILE A 25 -7.50 0.96 5.86
CA ILE A 25 -6.79 0.99 7.13
C ILE A 25 -7.69 0.32 8.16
N GLU A 26 -7.18 -0.73 8.80
CA GLU A 26 -7.86 -1.46 9.87
C GLU A 26 -7.09 -1.27 11.18
N GLN A 27 -7.75 -0.71 12.18
CA GLN A 27 -7.20 -0.49 13.52
C GLN A 27 -8.29 -0.72 14.55
N ASP A 28 -8.03 -1.55 15.56
CA ASP A 28 -8.94 -1.83 16.67
C ASP A 28 -10.38 -2.20 16.23
N GLY A 29 -10.48 -2.94 15.12
CA GLY A 29 -11.74 -3.35 14.50
C GLY A 29 -12.43 -2.29 13.64
N LEU A 30 -11.97 -1.03 13.68
CA LEU A 30 -12.44 0.05 12.82
C LEU A 30 -11.76 -0.03 11.46
N LYS A 31 -12.54 0.19 10.39
CA LYS A 31 -12.08 0.14 9.01
C LYS A 31 -12.38 1.45 8.30
N THR A 32 -11.35 2.05 7.71
CA THR A 32 -11.47 3.28 6.92
C THR A 32 -10.96 3.01 5.52
N VAL A 33 -11.70 3.45 4.50
CA VAL A 33 -11.34 3.29 3.10
C VAL A 33 -11.09 4.65 2.46
N ALA A 34 -9.98 4.75 1.73
CA ALA A 34 -9.62 5.91 0.93
C ALA A 34 -9.31 5.50 -0.51
N GLN A 35 -9.52 6.43 -1.45
CA GLN A 35 -9.16 6.26 -2.85
C GLN A 35 -8.24 7.39 -3.28
N PHE A 36 -7.22 7.04 -4.05
CA PHE A 36 -6.21 7.97 -4.56
C PHE A 36 -6.10 7.82 -6.07
N THR A 37 -5.82 8.92 -6.75
CA THR A 37 -5.59 8.97 -8.19
C THR A 37 -4.17 9.44 -8.47
N TYR A 38 -3.57 8.91 -9.52
CA TYR A 38 -2.21 9.25 -9.93
C TYR A 38 -2.15 9.40 -11.44
N GLN A 39 -1.26 10.28 -11.91
CA GLN A 39 -1.00 10.52 -13.32
C GLN A 39 0.34 9.90 -13.73
N ASN A 40 0.47 9.55 -15.01
CA ASN A 40 1.70 9.00 -15.61
C ASN A 40 2.31 7.80 -14.85
N THR A 41 1.47 6.90 -14.34
CA THR A 41 1.90 5.83 -13.43
C THR A 41 1.79 4.43 -14.07
N THR A 42 1.95 3.38 -13.26
CA THR A 42 1.67 1.98 -13.62
C THR A 42 0.92 1.30 -12.49
N ALA A 43 0.23 0.19 -12.75
CA ALA A 43 -0.55 -0.50 -11.72
C ALA A 43 0.27 -0.89 -10.48
N LYS A 44 1.52 -1.37 -10.68
CA LYS A 44 2.42 -1.70 -9.56
C LYS A 44 2.85 -0.46 -8.76
N ARG A 45 3.08 0.68 -9.43
CA ARG A 45 3.35 1.95 -8.76
C ARG A 45 2.15 2.42 -7.94
N CYS A 46 0.93 2.28 -8.46
CA CYS A 46 -0.29 2.62 -7.72
C CYS A 46 -0.43 1.84 -6.41
N VAL A 47 -0.07 0.55 -6.39
CA VAL A 47 -0.06 -0.27 -5.17
C VAL A 47 0.88 0.34 -4.14
N ILE A 48 2.14 0.61 -4.52
CA ILE A 48 3.15 1.13 -3.59
C ILE A 48 2.79 2.54 -3.11
N GLN A 49 2.34 3.40 -4.01
CA GLN A 49 1.85 4.74 -3.66
C GLN A 49 0.64 4.65 -2.71
N GLY A 50 -0.27 3.70 -2.93
CA GLY A 50 -1.37 3.42 -2.01
C GLY A 50 -0.91 3.06 -0.60
N LEU A 51 0.14 2.23 -0.47
CA LEU A 51 0.73 1.94 0.84
C LEU A 51 1.33 3.19 1.47
N ILE A 52 2.02 4.05 0.70
CA ILE A 52 2.57 5.32 1.18
C ILE A 52 1.43 6.23 1.70
N ASP A 53 0.36 6.39 0.93
CA ASP A 53 -0.79 7.23 1.29
C ASP A 53 -1.60 6.63 2.46
N GLY A 54 -1.61 5.31 2.61
CA GLY A 54 -2.18 4.67 3.80
C GLY A 54 -1.36 4.91 5.05
N VAL A 55 -0.03 4.74 4.95
CA VAL A 55 0.89 4.98 6.07
C VAL A 55 0.93 6.46 6.45
N SER A 56 0.79 7.38 5.49
CA SER A 56 0.83 8.82 5.75
C SER A 56 -0.30 9.27 6.69
N GLN A 57 -1.46 8.61 6.61
CA GLN A 57 -2.65 8.85 7.44
C GLN A 57 -2.51 8.36 8.89
N LEU A 58 -1.50 7.54 9.21
CA LEU A 58 -1.28 7.05 10.58
C LEU A 58 -0.74 8.18 11.47
N GLN A 59 -1.38 8.44 12.60
CA GLN A 59 -1.03 9.55 13.49
C GLN A 59 0.14 9.21 14.42
N ASP A 60 0.13 7.99 14.97
CA ASP A 60 1.09 7.55 15.98
C ASP A 60 2.01 6.43 15.49
N ALA A 61 3.16 6.30 16.15
CA ALA A 61 4.06 5.16 15.97
C ALA A 61 3.34 3.85 16.35
N CYS A 62 3.30 2.92 15.40
CA CYS A 62 2.57 1.66 15.55
C CYS A 62 3.31 0.50 14.88
N HIS A 63 2.78 -0.71 15.07
CA HIS A 63 3.20 -1.87 14.27
C HIS A 63 2.27 -1.97 13.07
N VAL A 64 2.80 -1.75 11.87
CA VAL A 64 2.02 -1.75 10.62
C VAL A 64 2.23 -3.04 9.84
N THR A 65 1.15 -3.75 9.54
CA THR A 65 1.16 -4.86 8.58
C THR A 65 0.72 -4.31 7.22
N LEU A 66 1.61 -4.34 6.23
CA LEU A 66 1.34 -3.86 4.86
C LEU A 66 0.89 -5.02 4.00
N VAL A 67 -0.36 -4.97 3.52
CA VAL A 67 -0.99 -6.06 2.75
C VAL A 67 -1.23 -5.63 1.32
N THR A 68 -0.75 -6.44 0.38
CA THR A 68 -1.08 -6.30 -1.04
C THR A 68 -1.03 -7.65 -1.74
N SER A 69 -1.76 -7.80 -2.85
CA SER A 69 -1.73 -9.01 -3.68
C SER A 69 -0.58 -9.05 -4.67
N THR A 70 0.23 -7.98 -4.75
CA THR A 70 1.35 -7.86 -5.69
C THR A 70 2.67 -7.85 -4.92
N PRO A 71 3.55 -8.84 -5.12
CA PRO A 71 4.88 -8.85 -4.50
C PRO A 71 5.66 -7.58 -4.82
N LEU A 72 6.28 -7.03 -3.77
CA LEU A 72 7.22 -5.92 -3.92
C LEU A 72 8.63 -6.49 -3.95
N ALA A 73 9.48 -5.99 -4.85
CA ALA A 73 10.87 -6.42 -4.98
C ALA A 73 11.76 -5.82 -3.86
N LEU A 74 11.37 -6.04 -2.60
CA LEU A 74 11.95 -5.42 -1.42
C LEU A 74 13.45 -5.70 -1.29
N GLU A 75 13.87 -6.95 -1.51
CA GLU A 75 15.30 -7.32 -1.46
C GLU A 75 16.13 -6.54 -2.48
N LYS A 76 15.65 -6.47 -3.73
CA LYS A 76 16.34 -5.73 -4.79
C LYS A 76 16.42 -4.25 -4.43
N ALA A 77 15.33 -3.67 -3.94
CA ALA A 77 15.30 -2.27 -3.52
C ALA A 77 16.30 -1.98 -2.39
N ARG A 78 16.46 -2.90 -1.43
CA ARG A 78 17.47 -2.78 -0.36
C ARG A 78 18.91 -2.74 -0.87
N HIS A 79 19.20 -3.44 -1.97
CA HIS A 79 20.50 -3.41 -2.63
C HIS A 79 20.66 -2.25 -3.63
N GLY A 80 19.72 -1.32 -3.68
CA GLY A 80 19.77 -0.20 -4.61
C GLY A 80 19.30 -0.55 -6.03
N GLU A 81 18.67 -1.70 -6.23
CA GLU A 81 18.28 -2.25 -7.52
C GLU A 81 16.76 -2.39 -7.68
N GLY A 82 16.33 -2.73 -8.91
CA GLY A 82 14.97 -3.17 -9.20
C GLY A 82 13.97 -2.06 -9.52
N PRO A 83 12.78 -2.44 -10.03
CA PRO A 83 11.76 -1.50 -10.43
C PRO A 83 11.10 -0.83 -9.21
N ASN A 84 10.70 0.43 -9.37
CA ASN A 84 9.99 1.21 -8.34
C ASN A 84 10.76 1.40 -7.03
N ARG A 85 12.09 1.28 -7.08
CA ARG A 85 12.99 1.50 -5.95
C ARG A 85 12.70 2.83 -5.24
N ASP A 86 12.51 3.88 -6.02
CA ASP A 86 12.16 5.22 -5.54
C ASP A 86 10.96 5.22 -4.59
N LEU A 87 9.90 4.48 -4.94
CA LEU A 87 8.70 4.39 -4.12
C LEU A 87 8.88 3.45 -2.92
N ILE A 88 9.63 2.36 -3.07
CA ILE A 88 9.91 1.45 -1.96
C ILE A 88 10.77 2.15 -0.90
N GLU A 89 11.82 2.87 -1.31
CA GLU A 89 12.65 3.70 -0.43
C GLU A 89 11.80 4.80 0.25
N ALA A 90 10.88 5.45 -0.48
CA ALA A 90 9.97 6.43 0.09
C ALA A 90 9.04 5.83 1.16
N LEU A 91 8.49 4.64 0.91
CA LEU A 91 7.64 3.92 1.85
C LEU A 91 8.40 3.52 3.13
N LEU A 92 9.57 2.90 2.97
CA LEU A 92 10.41 2.49 4.11
C LEU A 92 10.90 3.71 4.90
N GLY A 93 11.30 4.78 4.21
CA GLY A 93 11.68 6.04 4.84
C GLY A 93 10.54 6.71 5.60
N LEU A 94 9.31 6.65 5.08
CA LEU A 94 8.13 7.16 5.78
C LEU A 94 7.84 6.36 7.06
N LEU A 95 7.88 5.03 7.00
CA LEU A 95 7.71 4.16 8.16
C LEU A 95 8.76 4.45 9.23
N ALA A 96 10.02 4.59 8.83
CA ALA A 96 11.13 4.92 9.73
C ALA A 96 10.93 6.29 10.39
N ARG A 97 10.59 7.33 9.61
CA ARG A 97 10.32 8.69 10.13
C ARG A 97 9.16 8.73 11.12
N LYS A 98 8.13 7.90 10.92
CA LYS A 98 7.00 7.76 11.86
C LYS A 98 7.30 6.85 13.07
N GLY A 99 8.47 6.23 13.13
CA GLY A 99 8.83 5.28 14.19
C GLY A 99 8.02 3.98 14.14
N CYS A 100 7.45 3.64 12.99
CA CYS A 100 6.63 2.44 12.83
C CYS A 100 7.50 1.19 12.64
N LYS A 101 7.22 0.14 13.42
CA LYS A 101 7.64 -1.21 13.05
C LYS A 101 6.75 -1.69 11.92
N HIS A 102 7.27 -2.50 11.01
CA HIS A 102 6.50 -2.96 9.87
C HIS A 102 6.82 -4.38 9.46
N GLU A 103 5.84 -5.02 8.84
CA GLU A 103 5.96 -6.28 8.14
C GLU A 103 5.15 -6.24 6.84
N PHE A 104 5.57 -6.99 5.84
CA PHE A 104 4.86 -7.13 4.58
C PHE A 104 4.17 -8.49 4.51
N ASN A 105 2.90 -8.50 4.15
CA ASN A 105 2.12 -9.71 3.95
C ASN A 105 1.58 -9.73 2.52
N PHE A 106 2.23 -10.50 1.65
CA PHE A 106 1.86 -10.61 0.25
C PHE A 106 0.81 -11.69 0.04
N TRP A 107 -0.37 -11.26 -0.39
CA TRP A 107 -1.50 -12.10 -0.74
C TRP A 107 -1.40 -12.49 -2.23
N GLU A 108 -0.29 -13.11 -2.61
CA GLU A 108 0.02 -13.43 -4.01
C GLU A 108 -1.10 -14.23 -4.67
N GLY A 109 -1.57 -13.79 -5.83
CA GLY A 109 -2.70 -14.41 -6.54
C GLY A 109 -4.08 -14.15 -5.93
N ARG A 110 -4.17 -13.65 -4.69
CA ARG A 110 -5.44 -13.42 -3.95
C ARG A 110 -5.99 -12.00 -4.16
N GLY A 111 -5.79 -11.45 -5.36
CA GLY A 111 -6.27 -10.11 -5.70
C GLY A 111 -7.80 -9.96 -5.66
N GLN A 112 -8.54 -11.01 -6.01
CA GLN A 112 -10.00 -11.02 -5.91
C GLN A 112 -10.47 -10.89 -4.46
N GLU A 113 -9.87 -11.66 -3.55
CA GLU A 113 -10.19 -11.61 -2.11
C GLU A 113 -9.87 -10.24 -1.52
N LEU A 114 -8.71 -9.68 -1.88
CA LEU A 114 -8.33 -8.33 -1.47
C LEU A 114 -9.34 -7.30 -1.98
N ASN A 115 -9.78 -7.38 -3.24
CA ASN A 115 -10.80 -6.49 -3.80
C ASN A 115 -12.18 -6.64 -3.11
N GLN A 116 -12.56 -7.84 -2.67
CA GLN A 116 -13.80 -8.07 -1.92
C GLN A 116 -13.78 -7.40 -0.53
N LEU A 117 -12.60 -7.20 0.08
CA LEU A 117 -12.51 -6.42 1.31
C LEU A 117 -12.97 -4.98 1.09
N PHE A 118 -12.66 -4.38 -0.07
CA PHE A 118 -13.03 -3.00 -0.41
C PHE A 118 -14.51 -2.85 -0.78
N SER A 119 -15.13 -3.84 -1.42
CA SER A 119 -16.54 -3.73 -1.88
C SER A 119 -17.53 -3.63 -0.72
N ARG A 120 -17.16 -4.11 0.47
CA ARG A 120 -17.99 -4.03 1.68
C ARG A 120 -18.15 -2.61 2.24
N PHE A 121 -17.37 -1.65 1.75
CA PHE A 121 -17.33 -0.27 2.25
C PHE A 121 -17.67 0.77 1.16
N GLN A 122 -18.23 0.32 0.03
CA GLN A 122 -18.83 1.20 -0.98
C GLN A 122 -20.34 1.34 -0.68
N ARG A 123 -20.70 2.27 0.20
CA ARG A 123 -22.07 2.79 0.35
C ARG A 123 -22.06 4.30 0.23
#